data_AF-A0A0D0EYK7-F1
#
_entry.id   AF-A0A0D0EYK7-F1
#
_cell.length_a   1.000
_cell.length_b   1.000
_cell.length_c   1.000
_cell.angle_alpha   90.00
_cell.angle_beta   90.00
_cell.angle_gamma   90.00
#
_symmetry.space_group_name_H-M   'P 1'
#
loop_
_entity.id
_entity.type
_entity.pdbx_description
1 polymer ?
#
loop_
_entity_poly.entity_id
_entity_poly.type
_entity_poly.pdbx_seq_one_letter_code
_entity_poly.pdbx_strand_id
1 'polypeptide(L)'
;MKIILLLLISPLLFNSCQKIDRINYYTNELVTQKELAENGFYKYSYSTFYDYSGNKVIDTKFQVKYDMYSNVKPQKNEEGEICPSQLGSLFKLDSLKKKEMKDYLKNNLNNRIITYLFRNDTLFYKSIIVLTSDTPQKQIADLTSKEKITKYYNNLKIPVRIIIEDNLSSKEHPTLFIINKYKTSIQYSEKDKSYELFTNYLNDSIYYDILDTWYYGLMRNTHYFLKYNPKLFM
;
A
#
# COMPACT_ATOMS: atom_id res chain seq x y z
N MET A 1 57.69 -2.14 29.01
CA MET A 1 56.74 -1.04 28.70
C MET A 1 56.24 -1.23 27.28
N LYS A 2 55.06 -1.85 27.12
CA LYS A 2 53.79 -1.20 26.74
C LYS A 2 53.83 -0.52 25.37
N ILE A 3 53.47 -1.27 24.32
CA ILE A 3 52.65 -0.77 23.20
C ILE A 3 51.55 -1.82 22.98
N ILE A 4 50.51 -1.75 23.80
CA ILE A 4 49.20 -2.31 23.50
C ILE A 4 48.35 -1.10 23.18
N LEU A 5 48.26 -0.74 21.90
CA LEU A 5 47.38 0.33 21.46
C LEU A 5 46.96 0.05 20.01
N LEU A 6 45.92 -0.78 19.84
CA LEU A 6 45.00 -0.80 18.70
C LEU A 6 43.97 -1.93 18.86
N LEU A 7 43.28 -1.95 20.00
CA LEU A 7 42.09 -2.78 20.22
C LEU A 7 41.00 -1.93 20.88
N LEU A 8 40.67 -0.82 20.21
CA LEU A 8 39.43 -0.07 20.43
C LEU A 8 38.81 0.23 19.06
N ILE A 9 38.71 -0.80 18.20
CA ILE A 9 37.67 -0.81 17.18
C ILE A 9 36.38 -1.10 17.93
N SER A 10 35.78 0.00 18.38
CA SER A 10 34.45 0.07 18.95
C SER A 10 33.49 -0.89 18.23
N PRO A 11 32.86 -1.87 18.93
CA PRO A 11 31.80 -2.67 18.35
C PRO A 11 30.51 -1.87 18.08
N LEU A 12 30.52 -0.53 18.22
CA LEU A 12 29.37 0.33 17.94
C LEU A 12 29.14 0.65 16.44
N LEU A 13 29.94 0.13 15.51
CA LEU A 13 29.79 0.45 14.07
C LEU A 13 28.89 -0.52 13.27
N PHE A 14 28.31 -1.55 13.90
CA PHE A 14 27.45 -2.51 13.19
C PHE A 14 26.12 -2.84 13.87
N ASN A 15 25.58 -1.94 14.71
CA ASN A 15 24.12 -1.89 14.85
C ASN A 15 23.58 -1.16 13.61
N SER A 16 23.63 -1.80 12.44
CA SER A 16 22.71 -1.41 11.38
C SER A 16 21.33 -1.54 12.01
N CYS A 17 20.69 -0.41 12.28
CA CYS A 17 19.34 -0.33 12.78
C CYS A 17 18.42 -0.77 11.64
N GLN A 18 18.52 -2.04 11.24
CA GLN A 18 17.56 -2.68 10.36
C GLN A 18 16.30 -2.78 11.20
N LYS A 19 15.39 -1.84 10.99
CA LYS A 19 14.01 -1.93 11.45
C LYS A 19 13.52 -3.30 11.03
N ILE A 20 13.35 -4.20 12.01
CA ILE A 20 12.81 -5.53 11.74
C ILE A 20 11.36 -5.30 11.36
N ASP A 21 11.05 -5.62 10.11
CA ASP A 21 9.68 -5.59 9.61
C ASP A 21 8.87 -6.68 10.32
N ARG A 22 7.89 -6.29 11.12
CA ARG A 22 7.07 -7.22 11.95
C ARG A 22 5.66 -7.39 11.42
N ILE A 23 5.27 -6.66 10.38
CA ILE A 23 3.89 -6.64 9.91
C ILE A 23 3.73 -7.67 8.79
N ASN A 24 2.78 -8.60 8.93
CA ASN A 24 2.35 -9.41 7.80
C ASN A 24 1.30 -8.64 6.99
N TYR A 25 1.77 -7.87 6.00
CA TYR A 25 0.93 -7.02 5.16
C TYR A 25 -0.20 -7.77 4.45
N TYR A 26 -0.05 -9.06 4.16
CA TYR A 26 -1.06 -9.84 3.44
C TYR A 26 -2.26 -10.25 4.31
N THR A 27 -2.21 -10.02 5.62
CA THR A 27 -3.33 -10.27 6.54
C THR A 27 -4.18 -9.02 6.73
N ASN A 28 -5.44 -9.19 7.11
CA ASN A 28 -6.34 -8.06 7.37
C ASN A 28 -6.34 -7.66 8.85
N GLU A 29 -5.22 -7.88 9.53
CA GLU A 29 -5.01 -7.37 10.88
C GLU A 29 -4.97 -5.83 10.85
N LEU A 30 -5.55 -5.21 11.87
CA LEU A 30 -5.51 -3.76 12.01
C LEU A 30 -4.08 -3.35 12.38
N VAL A 31 -3.58 -2.34 11.68
CA VAL A 31 -2.26 -1.77 11.92
C VAL A 31 -2.41 -0.31 12.33
N THR A 32 -1.62 0.11 13.31
CA THR A 32 -1.59 1.49 13.79
C THR A 32 -0.61 2.35 12.99
N GLN A 33 -0.83 3.67 13.04
CA GLN A 33 0.11 4.65 12.46
C GLN A 33 1.52 4.54 13.05
N LYS A 34 1.62 4.23 14.35
CA LYS A 34 2.89 4.05 15.06
C LYS A 34 3.65 2.84 14.52
N GLU A 35 2.99 1.70 14.37
CA GLU A 35 3.60 0.50 13.80
C GLU A 35 4.13 0.77 12.40
N LEU A 36 3.38 1.48 11.55
CA LEU A 36 3.84 1.79 10.19
C LEU A 36 5.10 2.69 10.19
N ALA A 37 5.13 3.72 11.04
CA ALA A 37 6.31 4.59 11.17
C ALA A 37 7.54 3.82 11.71
N GLU A 38 7.33 2.93 12.68
CA GLU A 38 8.36 2.05 13.23
C GLU A 38 8.89 1.05 12.19
N ASN A 39 8.04 0.61 11.25
CA ASN A 39 8.39 -0.25 10.12
C ASN A 39 8.89 0.53 8.88
N GLY A 40 9.13 1.84 9.02
CA GLY A 40 9.82 2.65 8.00
C GLY A 40 8.92 3.17 6.87
N PHE A 41 7.61 3.16 7.04
CA PHE A 41 6.69 3.77 6.08
C PHE A 41 6.80 5.29 6.11
N TYR A 42 6.75 5.90 4.93
CA TYR A 42 6.65 7.35 4.76
C TYR A 42 5.22 7.81 4.94
N LYS A 43 5.04 8.92 5.66
CA LYS A 43 3.74 9.54 5.90
C LYS A 43 3.49 10.67 4.90
N TYR A 44 2.31 10.68 4.29
CA TYR A 44 1.81 11.74 3.43
C TYR A 44 0.44 12.17 3.95
N SER A 45 0.31 13.44 4.30
CA SER A 45 -0.90 13.96 4.95
C SER A 45 -1.56 15.01 4.09
N TYR A 46 -2.87 14.97 4.02
CA TYR A 46 -3.68 16.01 3.40
C TYR A 46 -4.99 16.17 4.15
N SER A 47 -5.65 17.30 3.97
CA SER A 47 -6.96 17.57 4.55
C SER A 47 -7.87 18.20 3.50
N THR A 48 -9.16 17.91 3.59
CA THR A 48 -10.17 18.49 2.70
C THR A 48 -11.46 18.73 3.48
N PHE A 49 -12.30 19.61 2.95
CA PHE A 49 -13.61 19.92 3.50
C PHE A 49 -14.71 19.24 2.68
N TYR A 50 -15.72 18.73 3.38
CA TYR A 50 -16.91 18.14 2.76
C TYR A 50 -18.19 18.80 3.27
N ASP A 51 -19.17 18.91 2.38
CA ASP A 51 -20.54 19.27 2.75
C ASP A 51 -21.26 18.07 3.41
N TYR A 52 -22.48 18.30 3.89
CA TYR A 52 -23.32 17.26 4.50
C TYR A 52 -23.73 16.15 3.52
N SER A 53 -23.59 16.37 2.22
CA SER A 53 -23.90 15.41 1.16
C SER A 53 -22.68 14.57 0.75
N GLY A 54 -21.49 14.84 1.32
CA GLY A 54 -20.25 14.16 0.99
C GLY A 54 -19.52 14.74 -0.23
N ASN A 55 -19.92 15.91 -0.73
CA ASN A 55 -19.26 16.60 -1.82
C ASN A 55 -18.14 17.51 -1.30
N LYS A 56 -17.06 17.62 -2.07
CA LYS A 56 -15.97 18.56 -1.77
C LYS A 56 -16.45 19.99 -1.94
N VAL A 57 -16.16 20.83 -0.96
CA VAL A 57 -16.52 22.24 -0.94
C VAL A 57 -15.38 23.07 -0.36
N ILE A 58 -15.35 24.35 -0.72
CA ILE A 58 -14.31 25.27 -0.24
C ILE A 58 -14.60 25.76 1.18
N ASP A 59 -15.88 25.77 1.63
CA ASP A 59 -16.28 26.55 2.81
C ASP A 59 -17.47 26.00 3.65
N THR A 60 -17.53 24.70 3.95
CA THR A 60 -18.45 24.10 4.97
C THR A 60 -17.92 22.75 5.49
N LYS A 61 -18.52 22.10 6.50
CA LYS A 61 -18.34 22.31 7.96
C LYS A 61 -17.48 21.21 8.62
N PHE A 62 -17.03 20.18 7.88
CA PHE A 62 -16.26 19.06 8.44
C PHE A 62 -14.95 18.90 7.71
N GLN A 63 -13.87 19.24 8.41
CA GLN A 63 -12.53 18.93 7.97
C GLN A 63 -12.28 17.43 8.14
N VAL A 64 -11.86 16.77 7.07
CA VAL A 64 -11.42 15.38 7.11
C VAL A 64 -9.93 15.35 6.88
N LYS A 65 -9.22 14.71 7.80
CA LYS A 65 -7.79 14.47 7.73
C LYS A 65 -7.53 13.10 7.16
N TYR A 66 -6.63 13.03 6.20
CA TYR A 66 -6.14 11.79 5.62
C TYR A 66 -4.63 11.67 5.88
N ASP A 67 -4.23 10.51 6.39
CA ASP A 67 -2.83 10.16 6.61
C ASP A 67 -2.53 8.88 5.85
N MET A 68 -1.78 8.98 4.76
CA MET A 68 -1.30 7.85 3.99
C MET A 68 0.08 7.43 4.49
N TYR A 69 0.25 6.12 4.69
CA TYR A 69 1.53 5.50 4.96
C TYR A 69 1.88 4.58 3.79
N SER A 70 3.04 4.82 3.17
CA SER A 70 3.53 4.00 2.05
C SER A 70 5.01 3.66 2.19
N ASN A 71 5.41 2.49 1.69
CA ASN A 71 6.83 2.14 1.58
C ASN A 71 7.52 2.86 0.41
N VAL A 72 6.77 3.57 -0.43
CA VAL A 72 7.30 4.39 -1.52
C VAL A 72 7.88 5.69 -0.97
N LYS A 73 9.11 6.00 -1.37
CA LYS A 73 9.85 7.19 -0.94
C LYS A 73 9.20 8.48 -1.45
N PRO A 74 9.38 9.60 -0.73
CA PRO A 74 8.88 10.88 -1.18
C PRO A 74 9.72 11.44 -2.33
N GLN A 75 9.10 12.25 -3.17
CA GLN A 75 9.74 13.12 -4.15
C GLN A 75 8.98 14.44 -4.24
N LYS A 76 9.62 15.46 -4.83
CA LYS A 76 8.91 16.68 -5.22
C LYS A 76 8.28 16.48 -6.59
N ASN A 77 7.01 16.86 -6.76
CA ASN A 77 6.40 16.97 -8.09
C ASN A 77 6.86 18.24 -8.81
N GLU A 78 6.37 18.45 -10.03
CA GLU A 78 6.69 19.65 -10.85
C GLU A 78 6.26 20.96 -10.18
N GLU A 79 5.26 20.90 -9.30
CA GLU A 79 4.73 22.03 -8.52
C GLU A 79 5.49 22.24 -7.19
N GLY A 80 6.49 21.39 -6.89
CA GLY A 80 7.31 21.48 -5.68
C GLY A 80 6.71 20.82 -4.44
N GLU A 81 5.53 20.20 -4.54
CA GLU A 81 4.85 19.49 -3.46
C GLU A 81 5.48 18.12 -3.18
N ILE A 82 5.49 17.72 -1.91
CA ILE A 82 6.00 16.41 -1.49
C ILE A 82 4.92 15.36 -1.74
N CYS A 83 5.17 14.45 -2.68
CA CYS A 83 4.31 13.32 -3.01
C CYS A 83 5.10 12.01 -2.99
N PRO A 84 4.45 10.84 -3.01
CA PRO A 84 5.14 9.59 -3.26
C PRO A 84 5.84 9.61 -4.62
N SER A 85 6.92 8.85 -4.77
CA SER A 85 7.53 8.65 -6.07
C SER A 85 6.50 8.17 -7.09
N GLN A 86 6.41 8.86 -8.23
CA GLN A 86 5.44 8.56 -9.28
C GLN A 86 5.97 7.39 -10.13
N LEU A 87 5.58 6.17 -9.75
CA LEU A 87 6.01 4.89 -10.31
C LEU A 87 5.34 4.53 -11.65
N GLY A 88 4.21 5.14 -12.01
CA GLY A 88 3.39 4.74 -13.15
C GLY A 88 3.59 5.55 -14.44
N SER A 89 4.36 6.63 -14.43
CA SER A 89 4.70 7.36 -15.68
C SER A 89 5.51 6.53 -16.70
N LEU A 90 5.87 5.29 -16.34
CA LEU A 90 6.58 4.24 -17.11
C LEU A 90 6.16 4.03 -18.57
N PHE A 91 4.95 4.41 -18.97
CA PHE A 91 4.49 4.24 -20.34
C PHE A 91 4.92 5.36 -21.30
N LYS A 92 5.56 6.44 -20.79
CA LYS A 92 6.08 7.56 -21.60
C LYS A 92 7.53 7.96 -21.28
N LEU A 93 8.24 7.20 -20.44
CA LEU A 93 9.61 7.51 -20.05
C LEU A 93 10.65 6.98 -21.05
N ASP A 94 11.78 7.69 -21.16
CA ASP A 94 12.98 7.19 -21.82
C ASP A 94 13.50 5.89 -21.17
N SER A 95 14.37 5.17 -21.87
CA SER A 95 14.87 3.86 -21.45
C SER A 95 15.66 3.89 -20.14
N LEU A 96 16.28 5.02 -19.79
CA LEU A 96 17.08 5.20 -18.56
C LEU A 96 16.17 5.32 -17.34
N LYS A 97 15.19 6.23 -17.38
CA LYS A 97 14.23 6.39 -16.27
C LYS A 97 13.40 5.13 -16.03
N LYS A 98 13.07 4.39 -17.10
CA LYS A 98 12.42 3.09 -16.99
C LYS A 98 13.27 2.07 -16.24
N LYS A 99 14.59 2.06 -16.48
CA LYS A 99 15.53 1.18 -15.77
C LYS A 99 15.66 1.58 -14.31
N GLU A 100 15.87 2.86 -14.02
CA GLU A 100 15.95 3.38 -12.63
C GLU A 100 14.71 3.00 -11.81
N MET A 101 13.53 3.10 -12.42
CA MET A 101 12.28 2.74 -11.75
C MET A 101 12.16 1.24 -11.50
N LYS A 102 12.51 0.40 -12.48
CA LYS A 102 12.56 -1.06 -12.29
C LYS A 102 13.55 -1.44 -11.18
N ASP A 103 14.71 -0.80 -11.16
CA ASP A 103 15.73 -1.01 -10.13
C ASP A 103 15.20 -0.57 -8.76
N TYR A 104 14.50 0.56 -8.67
CA TYR A 104 13.87 1.02 -7.43
C TYR A 104 12.79 0.05 -6.93
N LEU A 105 11.88 -0.38 -7.81
CA LEU A 105 10.86 -1.38 -7.49
C LEU A 105 11.51 -2.67 -6.97
N LYS A 106 12.52 -3.18 -7.68
CA LYS A 106 13.16 -4.45 -7.34
C LYS A 106 14.00 -4.37 -6.06
N ASN A 107 14.86 -3.35 -5.96
CA ASN A 107 15.92 -3.30 -4.95
C ASN A 107 15.49 -2.59 -3.66
N ASN A 108 14.54 -1.65 -3.74
CA ASN A 108 14.11 -0.87 -2.57
C ASN A 108 12.72 -1.25 -2.08
N LEU A 109 11.82 -1.57 -3.01
CA LEU A 109 10.43 -1.92 -2.68
C LEU A 109 10.19 -3.43 -2.65
N ASN A 110 11.21 -4.23 -3.00
CA ASN A 110 11.08 -5.67 -3.16
C ASN A 110 9.82 -6.03 -3.98
N ASN A 111 9.64 -5.33 -5.11
CA ASN A 111 8.55 -5.48 -6.06
C ASN A 111 7.14 -5.27 -5.49
N ARG A 112 7.02 -4.55 -4.36
CA ARG A 112 5.77 -4.37 -3.64
C ARG A 112 5.54 -2.91 -3.28
N ILE A 113 4.39 -2.38 -3.68
CA ILE A 113 3.90 -1.08 -3.21
C ILE A 113 2.85 -1.37 -2.16
N ILE A 114 3.07 -0.90 -0.94
CA ILE A 114 2.17 -1.13 0.18
C ILE A 114 1.66 0.21 0.65
N THR A 115 0.35 0.36 0.71
CA THR A 115 -0.31 1.62 1.08
C THR A 115 -1.34 1.38 2.15
N TYR A 116 -1.27 2.13 3.24
CA TYR A 116 -2.31 2.25 4.25
C TYR A 116 -2.84 3.67 4.24
N LEU A 117 -4.16 3.85 4.28
CA LEU A 117 -4.76 5.16 4.46
C LEU A 117 -5.56 5.21 5.75
N PHE A 118 -5.30 6.21 6.56
CA PHE A 118 -6.09 6.55 7.73
C PHE A 118 -6.96 7.75 7.41
N ARG A 119 -8.21 7.72 7.87
CA ARG A 119 -9.14 8.84 7.85
C ARG A 119 -9.49 9.19 9.29
N ASN A 120 -9.19 10.42 9.71
CA ASN A 120 -9.36 10.87 11.11
C ASN A 120 -8.79 9.83 12.09
N ASP A 121 -7.54 9.42 11.84
CA ASP A 121 -6.77 8.44 12.62
C ASP A 121 -7.35 7.01 12.68
N THR A 122 -8.42 6.73 11.94
CA THR A 122 -8.98 5.38 11.77
C THR A 122 -8.49 4.75 10.47
N LEU A 123 -8.00 3.51 10.51
CA LEU A 123 -7.57 2.80 9.30
C LEU A 123 -8.75 2.64 8.34
N PHE A 124 -8.64 3.24 7.15
CA PHE A 124 -9.69 3.29 6.15
C PHE A 124 -9.56 2.17 5.13
N TYR A 125 -8.39 2.03 4.51
CA TYR A 125 -8.08 0.91 3.62
C TYR A 125 -6.60 0.57 3.64
N LYS A 126 -6.30 -0.61 3.08
CA LYS A 126 -4.95 -1.08 2.76
C LYS A 126 -4.93 -1.59 1.31
N SER A 127 -3.90 -1.22 0.55
CA SER A 127 -3.60 -1.79 -0.77
C SER A 127 -2.18 -2.36 -0.81
N ILE A 128 -2.02 -3.49 -1.51
CA ILE A 128 -0.74 -4.10 -1.84
C ILE A 128 -0.73 -4.39 -3.32
N ILE A 129 0.15 -3.71 -4.05
CA ILE A 129 0.38 -3.95 -5.47
C ILE A 129 1.71 -4.68 -5.59
N VAL A 130 1.68 -5.86 -6.21
CA VAL A 130 2.86 -6.66 -6.50
C VAL A 130 3.09 -6.66 -8.00
N LEU A 131 4.20 -6.03 -8.38
CA LEU A 131 4.64 -5.93 -9.77
C LEU A 131 5.80 -6.90 -9.95
N THR A 132 5.63 -7.94 -10.74
CA THR A 132 6.64 -8.98 -10.86
C THR A 132 7.84 -8.55 -11.69
N SER A 133 9.01 -8.98 -11.20
CA SER A 133 10.24 -9.11 -11.98
C SER A 133 10.57 -10.60 -12.11
N ASP A 134 11.44 -10.95 -13.06
CA ASP A 134 11.71 -12.34 -13.51
C ASP A 134 12.20 -13.32 -12.41
N THR A 135 12.40 -12.87 -11.16
CA THR A 135 12.90 -13.69 -10.05
C THR A 135 11.93 -13.72 -8.87
N PRO A 136 11.49 -14.92 -8.43
CA PRO A 136 10.66 -15.05 -7.23
C PRO A 136 11.42 -14.57 -5.99
N GLN A 137 10.83 -13.65 -5.23
CA GLN A 137 11.36 -13.21 -3.94
C GLN A 137 10.65 -13.98 -2.82
N LYS A 138 11.42 -14.71 -1.98
CA LYS A 138 10.90 -15.63 -0.95
C LYS A 138 9.91 -15.00 0.06
N GLN A 139 9.88 -13.67 0.17
CA GLN A 139 9.06 -12.95 1.14
C GLN A 139 7.70 -12.49 0.59
N ILE A 140 7.42 -12.70 -0.69
CA ILE A 140 6.17 -12.27 -1.35
C ILE A 140 5.15 -13.42 -1.29
N ALA A 141 3.95 -13.15 -0.78
CA ALA A 141 2.86 -14.11 -0.88
C ALA A 141 2.46 -14.30 -2.35
N ASP A 142 2.34 -15.53 -2.80
CA ASP A 142 1.87 -15.79 -4.16
C ASP A 142 0.33 -15.78 -4.17
N LEU A 143 -0.26 -14.65 -4.58
CA LEU A 143 -1.70 -14.46 -4.68
C LEU A 143 -2.15 -14.39 -6.14
N THR A 144 -1.43 -15.07 -7.03
CA THR A 144 -1.66 -14.98 -8.49
C THR A 144 -2.76 -15.90 -9.02
N SER A 145 -3.37 -16.72 -8.16
CA SER A 145 -4.54 -17.54 -8.48
C SER A 145 -5.42 -17.75 -7.24
N LYS A 146 -6.68 -18.12 -7.46
CA LYS A 146 -7.65 -18.45 -6.41
C LYS A 146 -7.16 -19.57 -5.47
N GLU A 147 -6.57 -20.62 -6.02
CA GLU A 147 -6.05 -21.77 -5.27
C GLU A 147 -4.90 -21.32 -4.37
N LYS A 148 -4.02 -20.48 -4.90
CA LYS A 148 -2.87 -19.96 -4.16
C LYS A 148 -3.30 -19.00 -3.05
N ILE A 149 -4.27 -18.12 -3.32
CA ILE A 149 -4.90 -17.25 -2.32
C ILE A 149 -5.51 -18.08 -1.18
N THR A 150 -6.35 -19.05 -1.53
CA THR A 150 -7.05 -19.90 -0.56
C THR A 150 -6.05 -20.69 0.29
N LYS A 151 -5.04 -21.29 -0.36
CA LYS A 151 -3.95 -22.01 0.33
C LYS A 151 -3.16 -21.12 1.28
N TYR A 152 -2.83 -19.89 0.86
CA TYR A 152 -2.10 -18.93 1.68
C TYR A 152 -2.83 -18.64 3.00
N TYR A 153 -4.11 -18.26 2.92
CA TYR A 153 -4.90 -17.94 4.13
C TYR A 153 -5.21 -19.17 4.98
N ASN A 154 -5.47 -20.33 4.37
CA ASN A 154 -5.67 -21.58 5.12
C ASN A 154 -4.41 -21.98 5.93
N ASN A 155 -3.21 -21.82 5.36
CA ASN A 155 -1.96 -22.08 6.07
C ASN A 155 -1.76 -21.15 7.27
N LEU A 156 -2.22 -19.90 7.16
CA LEU A 156 -2.23 -18.94 8.26
C LEU A 156 -3.38 -19.14 9.25
N LYS A 157 -4.27 -20.11 9.01
CA LYS A 157 -5.50 -20.34 9.78
C LYS A 157 -6.41 -19.11 9.82
N ILE A 158 -6.38 -18.31 8.75
CA ILE A 158 -7.24 -17.13 8.59
C ILE A 158 -8.47 -17.53 7.76
N PRO A 159 -9.70 -17.28 8.24
CA PRO A 159 -10.91 -17.56 7.47
C PRO A 159 -10.92 -16.79 6.16
N VAL A 160 -11.12 -17.51 5.05
CA VAL A 160 -11.27 -16.97 3.70
C VAL A 160 -12.50 -17.59 3.03
N ARG A 161 -13.33 -16.76 2.42
CA ARG A 161 -14.43 -17.21 1.55
C ARG A 161 -14.56 -16.31 0.33
N ILE A 162 -14.94 -16.87 -0.80
CA ILE A 162 -15.18 -16.13 -2.04
C ILE A 162 -16.63 -15.63 -2.03
N ILE A 163 -16.84 -14.39 -2.46
CA ILE A 163 -18.17 -13.76 -2.56
C ILE A 163 -18.65 -13.72 -4.01
N ILE A 164 -17.78 -13.25 -4.90
CA ILE A 164 -18.05 -13.13 -6.34
C ILE A 164 -16.84 -13.69 -7.06
N GLU A 165 -17.11 -14.65 -7.94
CA GLU A 165 -16.16 -15.19 -8.89
C GLU A 165 -16.62 -14.71 -10.26
N ASP A 166 -15.81 -13.86 -10.90
CA ASP A 166 -15.93 -13.65 -12.33
C ASP A 166 -15.02 -14.67 -13.04
N ASN A 167 -15.38 -15.08 -14.25
CA ASN A 167 -14.69 -16.19 -14.94
C ASN A 167 -13.17 -15.95 -15.13
N LEU A 168 -12.75 -14.68 -15.08
CA LEU A 168 -11.35 -14.22 -15.08
C LEU A 168 -11.25 -12.98 -14.17
N SER A 169 -10.38 -13.01 -13.17
CA SER A 169 -10.11 -11.80 -12.36
C SER A 169 -9.44 -10.75 -13.24
N SER A 170 -10.04 -9.56 -13.32
CA SER A 170 -9.52 -8.42 -14.08
C SER A 170 -9.60 -7.12 -13.27
N LYS A 171 -9.14 -6.01 -13.87
CA LYS A 171 -9.27 -4.67 -13.28
C LYS A 171 -10.73 -4.24 -13.14
N GLU A 172 -11.53 -4.57 -14.15
CA GLU A 172 -12.96 -4.23 -14.19
C GLU A 172 -13.79 -5.21 -13.34
N HIS A 173 -13.29 -6.43 -13.18
CA HIS A 173 -13.96 -7.53 -12.51
C HIS A 173 -13.00 -8.27 -11.54
N PRO A 174 -12.57 -7.64 -10.43
CA PRO A 174 -11.68 -8.29 -9.48
C PRO A 174 -12.44 -9.38 -8.69
N THR A 175 -11.74 -10.47 -8.33
CA THR A 175 -12.34 -11.48 -7.46
C THR A 175 -12.52 -10.93 -6.05
N LEU A 176 -13.69 -11.18 -5.45
CA LEU A 176 -14.02 -10.68 -4.12
C LEU A 176 -13.97 -11.78 -3.08
N PHE A 177 -13.27 -11.50 -1.99
CA PHE A 177 -13.11 -12.38 -0.85
C PHE A 177 -13.63 -11.71 0.42
N ILE A 178 -14.00 -12.53 1.41
CA ILE A 178 -14.02 -12.14 2.81
C ILE A 178 -12.85 -12.83 3.47
N ILE A 179 -11.85 -12.04 3.88
CA ILE A 179 -10.63 -12.49 4.56
C ILE A 179 -10.64 -11.88 5.96
N ASN A 180 -10.59 -12.74 6.98
CA ASN A 180 -10.65 -12.32 8.39
C ASN A 180 -11.75 -11.27 8.62
N LYS A 181 -13.01 -11.60 8.28
CA LYS A 181 -14.23 -10.76 8.31
C LYS A 181 -14.28 -9.50 7.42
N TYR A 182 -13.20 -9.09 6.76
CA TYR A 182 -13.20 -7.91 5.88
C TYR A 182 -13.38 -8.28 4.41
N LYS A 183 -14.11 -7.44 3.66
CA LYS A 183 -14.19 -7.54 2.21
C LYS A 183 -12.85 -7.12 1.60
N THR A 184 -12.32 -7.98 0.74
CA THR A 184 -11.04 -7.77 0.06
C THR A 184 -11.22 -8.11 -1.41
N SER A 185 -10.92 -7.17 -2.31
CA SER A 185 -10.76 -7.48 -3.72
C SER A 185 -9.33 -7.90 -3.99
N ILE A 186 -9.15 -8.95 -4.79
CA ILE A 186 -7.85 -9.33 -5.31
C ILE A 186 -7.95 -9.40 -6.82
N GLN A 187 -7.25 -8.51 -7.51
CA GLN A 187 -7.02 -8.59 -8.95
C GLN A 187 -5.71 -9.31 -9.17
N TYR A 188 -5.69 -10.40 -9.93
CA TYR A 188 -4.48 -11.19 -10.14
C TYR A 188 -4.30 -11.66 -11.58
N SER A 189 -3.04 -11.91 -11.98
CA SER A 189 -2.68 -12.46 -13.28
C SER A 189 -1.64 -13.56 -13.09
N GLU A 190 -1.97 -14.81 -13.46
CA GLU A 190 -0.97 -15.89 -13.49
C GLU A 190 0.09 -15.65 -14.56
N LYS A 191 -0.31 -15.08 -15.70
CA LYS A 191 0.56 -14.79 -16.84
C LYS A 191 1.62 -13.77 -16.48
N ASP A 192 1.19 -12.63 -15.93
CA ASP A 192 2.09 -11.54 -15.58
C ASP A 192 2.74 -11.79 -14.22
N LYS A 193 2.19 -12.71 -13.41
CA LYS A 193 2.56 -13.01 -12.02
C LYS A 193 2.37 -11.83 -11.06
N SER A 194 1.54 -10.87 -11.43
CA SER A 194 1.22 -9.67 -10.64
C SER A 194 -0.14 -9.80 -9.96
N TYR A 195 -0.35 -8.98 -8.94
CA TYR A 195 -1.67 -8.80 -8.33
C TYR A 195 -1.78 -7.48 -7.58
N GLU A 196 -3.01 -7.02 -7.39
CA GLU A 196 -3.38 -6.00 -6.42
C GLU A 196 -4.35 -6.60 -5.41
N LEU A 197 -4.02 -6.47 -4.12
CA LEU A 197 -4.91 -6.77 -2.99
C LEU A 197 -5.38 -5.45 -2.39
N PHE A 198 -6.69 -5.25 -2.30
CA PHE A 198 -7.29 -4.07 -1.69
C PHE A 198 -8.29 -4.50 -0.61
N THR A 199 -8.15 -3.96 0.61
CA THR A 199 -9.04 -4.23 1.75
C THR A 199 -9.59 -2.92 2.27
N ASN A 200 -10.92 -2.84 2.38
CA ASN A 200 -11.62 -1.70 2.97
C ASN A 200 -12.10 -2.03 4.38
N TYR A 201 -11.78 -1.16 5.34
CA TYR A 201 -12.12 -1.35 6.76
C TYR A 201 -13.34 -0.56 7.22
N LEU A 202 -13.77 0.50 6.49
CA LEU A 202 -14.84 1.41 6.95
C LEU A 202 -16.06 1.50 6.03
N ASN A 203 -15.99 0.98 4.81
CA ASN A 203 -17.08 1.07 3.84
C ASN A 203 -17.24 -0.23 3.04
N ASP A 204 -18.40 -0.40 2.40
CA ASP A 204 -18.70 -1.49 1.48
C ASP A 204 -18.06 -1.32 0.10
N SER A 205 -17.27 -0.26 -0.14
CA SER A 205 -16.50 -0.13 -1.38
C SER A 205 -15.41 -1.19 -1.40
N ILE A 206 -15.39 -1.96 -2.49
CA ILE A 206 -14.62 -3.19 -2.60
C ILE A 206 -13.31 -3.02 -3.37
N TYR A 207 -13.12 -1.93 -4.13
CA TYR A 207 -11.91 -1.72 -4.93
C TYR A 207 -11.67 -0.22 -5.19
N TYR A 208 -10.40 0.16 -5.26
CA TYR A 208 -9.95 1.48 -5.69
C TYR A 208 -8.59 1.35 -6.37
N ASP A 209 -8.43 1.97 -7.54
CA ASP A 209 -7.18 1.91 -8.28
C ASP A 209 -6.12 2.84 -7.67
N ILE A 210 -5.38 2.29 -6.71
CA ILE A 210 -4.35 3.03 -5.98
C ILE A 210 -3.15 3.34 -6.86
N LEU A 211 -2.82 2.42 -7.79
CA LEU A 211 -1.69 2.58 -8.69
C LEU A 211 -1.87 3.82 -9.58
N ASP A 212 -3.00 3.90 -10.26
CA ASP A 212 -3.30 5.00 -11.20
C ASP A 212 -3.43 6.34 -10.48
N THR A 213 -3.85 6.33 -9.23
CA THR A 213 -4.18 7.56 -8.51
C THR A 213 -3.03 8.16 -7.73
N TRP A 214 -2.32 7.35 -6.95
CA TRP A 214 -1.25 7.82 -6.06
C TRP A 214 0.13 7.75 -6.69
N TYR A 215 0.32 6.81 -7.61
CA TYR A 215 1.64 6.45 -8.11
C TYR A 215 1.80 6.69 -9.61
N TYR A 216 0.76 6.98 -10.39
CA TYR A 216 0.88 7.18 -11.85
C TYR A 216 1.08 8.64 -12.29
N GLY A 217 1.27 9.57 -11.37
CA GLY A 217 1.42 11.00 -11.66
C GLY A 217 0.10 11.74 -11.78
N LEU A 218 -1.02 11.04 -11.57
CA LEU A 218 -2.37 11.63 -11.57
C LEU A 218 -2.80 12.09 -10.18
N MET A 219 -1.85 12.33 -9.26
CA MET A 219 -2.14 12.73 -7.89
C MET A 219 -2.92 14.05 -7.87
N ARG A 220 -4.24 13.93 -7.92
CA ARG A 220 -5.21 14.98 -7.71
C ARG A 220 -5.86 14.64 -6.38
N ASN A 221 -5.32 15.16 -5.27
CA ASN A 221 -5.87 15.06 -3.91
C ASN A 221 -6.91 13.95 -3.76
N THR A 222 -6.48 12.70 -3.68
CA THR A 222 -7.31 11.58 -4.11
C THR A 222 -8.59 11.49 -3.30
N HIS A 223 -9.70 11.80 -3.97
CA HIS A 223 -11.00 12.01 -3.33
C HIS A 223 -11.74 10.68 -3.23
N TYR A 224 -11.94 10.20 -2.00
CA TYR A 224 -12.89 9.13 -1.74
C TYR A 224 -14.28 9.75 -1.70
N PHE A 225 -15.09 9.49 -2.74
CA PHE A 225 -16.51 9.87 -2.75
C PHE A 225 -17.19 9.23 -1.54
N LEU A 226 -17.66 10.06 -0.63
CA LEU A 226 -18.46 9.63 0.50
C LEU A 226 -19.89 9.41 0.01
N LYS A 227 -20.39 8.19 0.10
CA LYS A 227 -21.82 8.05 0.36
C LYS A 227 -22.00 8.41 1.84
N TYR A 228 -22.78 9.45 2.13
CA TYR A 228 -22.99 9.95 3.49
C TYR A 228 -23.34 8.79 4.45
N ASN A 229 -22.49 8.58 5.46
CA ASN A 229 -22.79 7.72 6.60
C ASN A 229 -22.46 8.50 7.88
N PRO A 230 -23.47 8.99 8.62
CA PRO A 230 -23.27 9.83 9.80
C PRO A 230 -22.47 9.15 10.92
N LYS A 231 -22.41 7.81 10.94
CA LYS A 231 -21.65 7.04 11.93
C LYS A 231 -20.13 7.11 11.74
N LEU A 232 -19.64 7.67 10.64
CA LEU A 232 -18.22 7.81 10.34
C LEU A 232 -17.65 9.18 10.74
N PHE A 233 -18.50 10.07 11.25
CA PHE A 233 -18.20 11.46 11.61
C PHE A 233 -18.58 11.82 13.05
N MET A 234 -19.10 10.86 13.82
CA MET A 234 -19.25 10.90 15.29
C MET A 234 -18.20 9.98 15.90
#